data_AF-A0A1F2U3V6-F1
#
_entry.id   AF-A0A1F2U3V6-F1
#
_cell.length_a   1.000
_cell.length_b   1.000
_cell.length_c   1.000
_cell.angle_alpha   90.00
_cell.angle_beta   90.00
_cell.angle_gamma   90.00
#
_symmetry.space_group_name_H-M   'P 1'
#
loop_
_entity.id
_entity.type
_entity.pdbx_description
1 polymer ?
#
loop_
_entity_poly.entity_id
_entity_poly.type
_entity_poly.pdbx_seq_one_letter_code
_entity_poly.pdbx_strand_id
1 'polypeptide(L)'
;MTSFTNWLRFEPRPRTTSLEESFEARVHDPLWLLGRQWQLGEFQGEDVGTPVHVRLSVADAQLDAVAVGAEVRPYDPEVQPLEMLVEQEALPETAAAAWRRGALHGLQFLRMLDAPLFARYRAEIVRRYALAVAPANANADHPLDQAFKAVTAGRLPDGFLMAAEWRPWVKGQTAPPAFILTGDVDLFRGIAERWLGWRQTVLAQPADAESAWSPARLSYAVAVSAANPDTTSKATRVVLEAPDYRGGRLDWYSFDAGQPGPLSRRPSANVRTQSSVLLPTALAFRGMPSPRWWEFEDGTVALGNTDVAPEDLARLLLLEFAFCYANDYFVVPLQLTPGALCHITELVVTNTFGDLIPVDPASSQASTGKPWRMFVLNEGVADQLPSFFLAPALPPTVDGGIMEEVFLTRDEMANVAWAFEKTVESPTGYALHLQERASGDAEAVAATSPPLDAWTYTLASRVPDGWLPYVPVQMARVNGVRPRAVQLQRVSARTPSSVLLRTPGANLVNEEEVPRRGVRITRSYQLARWINGETYVWSTRAVAAGRGESASGLHFDALSVATRTESAK
;
A
#
# COMPACT_ATOMS: atom_id res chain seq x y z
N MET A 1 62.78 -30.99 50.47
CA MET A 1 62.65 -31.42 49.07
C MET A 1 61.46 -30.70 48.48
N THR A 2 61.69 -29.82 47.51
CA THR A 2 60.64 -29.06 46.81
C THR A 2 60.01 -29.95 45.72
N SER A 3 58.70 -30.16 45.81
CA SER A 3 57.91 -30.89 44.80
C SER A 3 57.76 -30.02 43.55
N PHE A 4 58.09 -30.58 42.38
CA PHE A 4 57.95 -29.91 41.09
C PHE A 4 56.72 -30.51 40.38
N THR A 5 55.60 -29.79 40.38
CA THR A 5 54.37 -30.19 39.66
C THR A 5 54.51 -29.77 38.20
N ASN A 6 54.52 -30.73 37.28
CA ASN A 6 54.58 -30.48 35.85
C ASN A 6 53.26 -30.90 35.19
N TRP A 7 52.69 -30.03 34.35
CA TRP A 7 51.47 -30.31 33.61
C TRP A 7 51.84 -30.71 32.19
N LEU A 8 51.56 -31.96 31.81
CA LEU A 8 51.73 -32.44 30.44
C LEU A 8 50.42 -32.23 29.69
N ARG A 9 50.43 -31.32 28.69
CA ARG A 9 49.35 -31.20 27.73
C ARG A 9 49.56 -32.25 26.64
N PHE A 10 48.68 -33.24 26.57
CA PHE A 10 48.62 -34.14 25.43
C PHE A 10 47.93 -33.42 24.28
N GLU A 11 48.68 -33.06 23.25
CA GLU A 11 48.12 -32.55 22.00
C GLU A 11 48.10 -33.70 20.98
N PRO A 12 46.92 -34.12 20.49
CA PRO A 12 46.84 -35.11 19.43
C PRO A 12 47.51 -34.55 18.17
N ARG A 13 48.56 -35.24 17.69
CA ARG A 13 49.16 -34.94 16.39
C ARG A 13 48.46 -35.77 15.32
N PRO A 14 47.69 -35.16 14.42
CA PRO A 14 47.05 -35.90 13.35
C PRO A 14 48.12 -36.45 12.40
N ARG A 15 47.95 -37.70 11.95
CA ARG A 15 48.88 -38.35 11.00
C ARG A 15 48.74 -37.80 9.57
N THR A 16 47.62 -37.16 9.29
CA THR A 16 47.29 -36.49 8.03
C THR A 16 46.51 -35.22 8.34
N THR A 17 46.68 -34.18 7.53
CA THR A 17 45.85 -32.97 7.61
C THR A 17 44.56 -33.10 6.81
N SER A 18 44.39 -34.18 6.02
CA SER A 18 43.14 -34.44 5.30
C SER A 18 42.07 -34.90 6.27
N LEU A 19 40.91 -34.25 6.19
CA LEU A 19 39.69 -34.63 6.92
C LEU A 19 38.76 -35.49 6.07
N GLU A 20 39.09 -35.75 4.80
CA GLU A 20 38.21 -36.45 3.84
C GLU A 20 37.76 -37.80 4.39
N GLU A 21 38.70 -38.63 4.86
CA GLU A 21 38.38 -39.95 5.43
C GLU A 21 37.49 -39.88 6.68
N SER A 22 37.52 -38.77 7.42
CA SER A 22 36.66 -38.57 8.60
C SER A 22 35.26 -38.07 8.25
N PHE A 23 35.12 -37.38 7.10
CA PHE A 23 33.84 -36.95 6.55
C PHE A 23 33.17 -38.04 5.68
N GLU A 24 33.92 -39.02 5.19
CA GLU A 24 33.37 -40.16 4.47
C GLU A 24 32.51 -41.05 5.39
N ALA A 25 31.21 -41.13 5.11
CA ALA A 25 30.30 -42.09 5.74
C ALA A 25 30.49 -43.51 5.16
N ARG A 26 31.67 -44.10 5.37
CA ARG A 26 32.00 -45.45 4.86
C ARG A 26 31.07 -46.51 5.45
N VAL A 27 30.51 -47.35 4.58
CA VAL A 27 29.69 -48.50 4.97
C VAL A 27 30.55 -49.75 4.91
N HIS A 28 30.77 -50.39 6.07
CA HIS A 28 31.50 -51.66 6.16
C HIS A 28 30.54 -52.82 6.45
N ASP A 29 30.20 -53.03 7.71
CA ASP A 29 29.24 -54.05 8.16
C ASP A 29 28.21 -53.44 9.14
N PRO A 30 27.13 -54.16 9.51
CA PRO A 30 26.15 -53.62 10.43
C PRO A 30 26.71 -53.24 11.82
N LEU A 31 27.75 -53.92 12.30
CA LEU A 31 28.38 -53.62 13.60
C LEU A 31 29.14 -52.29 13.52
N TRP A 32 29.79 -52.01 12.39
CA TRP A 32 30.40 -50.72 12.09
C TRP A 32 29.37 -49.59 12.11
N LEU A 33 28.20 -49.79 11.50
CA LEU A 33 27.12 -48.79 11.51
C LEU A 33 26.65 -48.49 12.94
N LEU A 34 26.48 -49.52 13.78
CA LEU A 34 26.16 -49.34 15.21
C LEU A 34 27.30 -48.66 15.99
N GLY A 35 28.55 -48.99 15.68
CA GLY A 35 29.72 -48.34 16.27
C GLY A 35 29.82 -46.86 15.91
N ARG A 36 29.45 -46.48 14.69
CA ARG A 36 29.37 -45.08 14.25
C ARG A 36 28.25 -44.31 14.95
N GLN A 37 27.07 -44.92 15.09
CA GLN A 37 25.97 -44.36 15.91
C GLN A 37 26.43 -44.14 17.36
N TRP A 38 27.10 -45.12 17.95
CA TRP A 38 27.65 -44.99 19.30
C TRP A 38 28.68 -43.87 19.41
N GLN A 39 29.58 -43.72 18.43
CA GLN A 39 30.59 -42.67 18.39
C GLN A 39 29.99 -41.26 18.35
N LEU A 40 28.87 -41.09 17.65
CA LEU A 40 28.17 -39.80 17.52
C LEU A 40 27.15 -39.56 18.64
N GLY A 41 27.03 -40.47 19.60
CA GLY A 41 26.16 -40.30 20.76
C GLY A 41 24.72 -40.72 20.55
N GLU A 42 24.35 -41.38 19.46
CA GLU A 42 22.97 -41.85 19.20
C GLU A 42 22.42 -42.81 20.28
N PHE A 43 23.31 -43.49 21.01
CA PHE A 43 22.94 -44.35 22.14
C PHE A 43 23.06 -43.66 23.50
N GLN A 44 23.50 -42.40 23.52
CA GLN A 44 23.42 -41.56 24.71
C GLN A 44 22.01 -41.00 24.74
N GLY A 45 21.13 -41.68 25.48
CA GLY A 45 19.82 -41.11 25.80
C GLY A 45 20.02 -39.90 26.70
N GLU A 46 19.52 -38.75 26.29
CA GLU A 46 19.41 -37.58 27.15
C GLU A 46 18.06 -37.65 27.90
N ASP A 47 18.06 -37.30 29.19
CA ASP A 47 16.84 -37.26 30.01
C ASP A 47 16.04 -35.97 29.73
N VAL A 48 15.58 -35.84 28.50
CA VAL A 48 14.83 -34.68 28.00
C VAL A 48 13.51 -35.13 27.40
N GLY A 49 12.42 -34.62 27.99
CA GLY A 49 11.08 -34.90 27.51
C GLY A 49 10.77 -34.15 26.22
N THR A 50 10.07 -34.80 25.28
CA THR A 50 9.60 -34.16 24.04
C THR A 50 8.20 -33.55 24.27
N PRO A 51 7.85 -32.40 23.67
CA PRO A 51 6.49 -31.85 23.72
C PRO A 51 5.44 -32.84 23.17
N VAL A 52 4.38 -33.13 23.94
CA VAL A 52 3.27 -34.01 23.54
C VAL A 52 2.00 -33.23 23.23
N HIS A 53 1.67 -32.23 24.04
CA HIS A 53 0.62 -31.27 23.73
C HIS A 53 0.91 -29.92 24.38
N VAL A 54 0.35 -28.87 23.79
CA VAL A 54 0.51 -27.49 24.21
C VAL A 54 -0.84 -26.91 24.56
N ARG A 55 -0.97 -26.35 25.76
CA ARG A 55 -2.10 -25.48 26.11
C ARG A 55 -1.70 -24.05 25.83
N LEU A 56 -2.47 -23.38 24.99
CA LEU A 56 -2.19 -22.02 24.53
C LEU A 56 -3.44 -21.17 24.73
N SER A 57 -3.32 -20.10 25.50
CA SER A 57 -4.37 -19.11 25.70
C SER A 57 -3.97 -17.79 25.05
N VAL A 58 -4.91 -17.23 24.28
CA VAL A 58 -4.70 -16.00 23.49
C VAL A 58 -5.87 -15.07 23.74
N ALA A 59 -5.55 -13.81 23.98
CA ALA A 59 -6.49 -12.70 23.97
C ALA A 59 -6.36 -11.97 22.63
N ASP A 60 -7.47 -11.75 21.93
CA ASP A 60 -7.51 -10.99 20.68
C ASP A 60 -8.55 -9.87 20.72
N ALA A 61 -8.23 -8.76 20.07
CA ALA A 61 -9.08 -7.60 19.93
C ALA A 61 -9.02 -7.07 18.48
N GLN A 62 -10.13 -7.20 17.76
CA GLN A 62 -10.27 -6.65 16.41
C GLN A 62 -10.20 -5.12 16.41
N LEU A 63 -9.69 -4.56 15.33
CA LEU A 63 -9.79 -3.12 15.05
C LEU A 63 -11.27 -2.72 15.01
N ASP A 64 -11.61 -1.64 15.70
CA ASP A 64 -13.00 -1.16 15.84
C ASP A 64 -13.17 0.30 15.39
N ALA A 65 -12.06 0.99 15.09
CA ALA A 65 -12.06 2.34 14.58
C ALA A 65 -10.86 2.66 13.70
N VAL A 66 -11.09 3.58 12.77
CA VAL A 66 -10.07 4.15 11.87
C VAL A 66 -10.17 5.68 11.92
N ALA A 67 -9.03 6.34 11.90
CA ALA A 67 -8.90 7.78 11.70
C ALA A 67 -8.36 8.04 10.28
N VAL A 68 -9.13 8.81 9.51
CA VAL A 68 -8.79 9.26 8.16
C VAL A 68 -8.79 10.79 8.21
N GLY A 69 -7.62 11.41 8.08
CA GLY A 69 -7.48 12.84 8.34
C GLY A 69 -7.81 13.18 9.79
N ALA A 70 -8.67 14.17 10.01
CA ALA A 70 -9.13 14.55 11.36
C ALA A 70 -10.31 13.71 11.88
N GLU A 71 -10.91 12.87 11.03
CA GLU A 71 -12.17 12.21 11.34
C GLU A 71 -11.97 10.78 11.83
N VAL A 72 -12.67 10.42 12.91
CA VAL A 72 -12.66 9.07 13.49
C VAL A 72 -13.99 8.38 13.22
N ARG A 73 -13.94 7.21 12.59
CA ARG A 73 -15.12 6.43 12.20
C ARG A 73 -15.04 4.99 12.76
N PRO A 74 -16.18 4.33 13.00
CA PRO A 74 -16.20 2.89 13.25
C PRO A 74 -15.59 2.15 12.07
N TYR A 75 -14.83 1.11 12.36
CA TYR A 75 -14.21 0.24 11.36
C TYR A 75 -14.48 -1.21 11.74
N ASP A 76 -14.80 -2.02 10.73
CA ASP A 76 -14.98 -3.45 10.87
C ASP A 76 -14.14 -4.14 9.78
N PRO A 77 -13.05 -4.84 10.16
CA PRO A 77 -12.19 -5.56 9.23
C PRO A 77 -12.90 -6.64 8.41
N GLU A 78 -14.01 -7.19 8.90
CA GLU A 78 -14.77 -8.23 8.19
C GLU A 78 -15.63 -7.65 7.08
N VAL A 79 -16.06 -6.40 7.23
CA VAL A 79 -16.99 -5.75 6.31
C VAL A 79 -16.27 -5.08 5.15
N GLN A 80 -15.13 -4.42 5.36
CA GLN A 80 -14.51 -3.63 4.29
C GLN A 80 -12.98 -3.54 4.40
N PRO A 81 -12.25 -3.45 3.26
CA PRO A 81 -10.80 -3.33 3.26
C PRO A 81 -10.31 -2.01 3.86
N LEU A 82 -9.20 -2.05 4.60
CA LEU A 82 -8.60 -0.85 5.19
C LEU A 82 -8.02 0.08 4.13
N GLU A 83 -7.29 -0.47 3.16
CA GLU A 83 -6.67 0.29 2.07
C GLU A 83 -7.72 1.05 1.27
N MET A 84 -8.86 0.43 0.96
CA MET A 84 -9.96 1.12 0.27
C MET A 84 -10.45 2.33 1.06
N LEU A 85 -10.62 2.21 2.39
CA LEU A 85 -11.06 3.35 3.22
C LEU A 85 -10.07 4.50 3.26
N VAL A 86 -8.78 4.17 3.25
CA VAL A 86 -7.67 5.13 3.34
C VAL A 86 -7.42 5.80 1.98
N GLU A 87 -7.45 5.03 0.91
CA GLU A 87 -7.02 5.46 -0.42
C GLU A 87 -8.12 6.12 -1.24
N GLN A 88 -9.38 5.74 -1.01
CA GLN A 88 -10.53 6.22 -1.79
C GLN A 88 -10.55 7.75 -1.91
N GLU A 89 -10.83 8.21 -3.12
CA GLU A 89 -10.87 9.63 -3.43
C GLU A 89 -12.27 10.10 -3.76
N ALA A 90 -12.60 11.32 -3.34
CA ALA A 90 -13.76 12.02 -3.85
C ALA A 90 -13.53 12.36 -5.33
N LEU A 91 -14.31 11.74 -6.22
CA LEU A 91 -14.22 12.03 -7.65
C LEU A 91 -15.24 13.09 -8.05
N PRO A 92 -14.94 13.92 -9.07
CA PRO A 92 -15.89 14.91 -9.55
C PRO A 92 -17.20 14.25 -10.04
N GLU A 93 -18.34 14.67 -9.49
CA GLU A 93 -19.68 14.26 -9.92
C GLU A 93 -20.32 15.32 -10.84
N THR A 94 -19.60 15.81 -11.85
CA THR A 94 -20.14 16.72 -12.87
C THR A 94 -19.82 16.21 -14.27
N ALA A 95 -20.74 16.37 -15.23
CA ALA A 95 -20.48 15.95 -16.61
C ALA A 95 -19.32 16.71 -17.26
N ALA A 96 -19.03 17.93 -16.83
CA ALA A 96 -17.88 18.70 -17.32
C ALA A 96 -16.54 18.03 -16.97
N ALA A 97 -16.44 17.47 -15.76
CA ALA A 97 -15.21 16.83 -15.28
C ALA A 97 -15.18 15.31 -15.52
N ALA A 98 -16.34 14.67 -15.66
CA ALA A 98 -16.47 13.21 -15.70
C ALA A 98 -17.61 12.74 -16.61
N TRP A 99 -17.62 13.24 -17.85
CA TRP A 99 -18.64 13.01 -18.87
C TRP A 99 -19.04 11.54 -19.01
N ARG A 100 -18.05 10.65 -19.12
CA ARG A 100 -18.31 9.21 -19.31
C ARG A 100 -19.01 8.59 -18.11
N ARG A 101 -18.60 8.93 -16.87
CA ARG A 101 -19.29 8.43 -15.67
C ARG A 101 -20.74 8.93 -15.65
N GLY A 102 -20.97 10.22 -15.88
CA GLY A 102 -22.32 10.80 -15.94
C GLY A 102 -23.21 10.10 -16.97
N ALA A 103 -22.67 9.86 -18.17
CA ALA A 103 -23.34 9.13 -19.24
C ALA A 103 -23.67 7.68 -18.89
N LEU A 104 -22.72 6.95 -18.28
CA LEU A 104 -22.93 5.56 -17.87
C LEU A 104 -23.94 5.44 -16.73
N HIS A 105 -23.91 6.35 -15.76
CA HIS A 105 -24.89 6.39 -14.67
C HIS A 105 -26.31 6.66 -15.21
N GLY A 106 -26.46 7.61 -16.13
CA GLY A 106 -27.74 7.90 -16.77
C GLY A 106 -28.25 6.78 -17.67
N LEU A 107 -27.35 6.15 -18.44
CA LEU A 107 -27.66 4.96 -19.23
C LEU A 107 -28.13 3.80 -18.34
N GLN A 108 -27.49 3.59 -17.19
CA GLN A 108 -27.90 2.53 -16.28
C GLN A 108 -29.31 2.76 -15.74
N PHE A 109 -29.68 4.01 -15.42
CA PHE A 109 -31.06 4.30 -15.02
C PHE A 109 -32.06 3.91 -16.12
N LEU A 110 -31.78 4.30 -17.36
CA LEU A 110 -32.63 3.92 -18.50
C LEU A 110 -32.75 2.41 -18.68
N ARG A 111 -31.70 1.63 -18.36
CA ARG A 111 -31.72 0.16 -18.37
C ARG A 111 -32.54 -0.47 -17.24
N MET A 112 -32.77 0.27 -16.15
CA MET A 112 -33.58 -0.18 -15.03
C MET A 112 -35.08 0.07 -15.24
N LEU A 113 -35.46 0.83 -16.25
CA LEU A 113 -36.86 1.00 -16.66
C LEU A 113 -37.35 -0.26 -17.40
N ASP A 114 -38.57 -0.70 -17.09
CA ASP A 114 -39.24 -1.71 -17.90
C ASP A 114 -39.65 -1.15 -19.28
N ALA A 115 -40.06 -2.03 -20.20
CA ALA A 115 -40.38 -1.61 -21.56
C ALA A 115 -41.49 -0.54 -21.65
N PRO A 116 -42.62 -0.65 -20.91
CA PRO A 116 -43.66 0.39 -20.88
C PRO A 116 -43.16 1.75 -20.38
N LEU A 117 -42.42 1.80 -19.27
CA LEU A 117 -41.93 3.06 -18.69
C LEU A 117 -40.81 3.65 -19.54
N PHE A 118 -39.95 2.82 -20.10
CA PHE A 118 -38.91 3.25 -21.03
C PHE A 118 -39.53 3.93 -22.25
N ALA A 119 -40.52 3.30 -22.89
CA ALA A 119 -41.20 3.86 -24.05
C ALA A 119 -41.91 5.20 -23.72
N ARG A 120 -42.50 5.30 -22.53
CA ARG A 120 -43.23 6.49 -22.08
C ARG A 120 -42.33 7.65 -21.68
N TYR A 121 -41.28 7.41 -20.90
CA TYR A 121 -40.55 8.46 -20.20
C TYR A 121 -39.16 8.78 -20.76
N ARG A 122 -38.55 7.88 -21.56
CA ARG A 122 -37.18 8.07 -22.05
C ARG A 122 -36.97 9.44 -22.72
N ALA A 123 -37.86 9.84 -23.63
CA ALA A 123 -37.69 11.08 -24.38
C ALA A 123 -37.68 12.30 -23.45
N GLU A 124 -38.54 12.32 -22.45
CA GLU A 124 -38.64 13.41 -21.48
C GLU A 124 -37.46 13.43 -20.51
N ILE A 125 -37.03 12.26 -20.02
CA ILE A 125 -35.83 12.13 -19.17
C ILE A 125 -34.59 12.65 -19.92
N VAL A 126 -34.40 12.21 -21.16
CA VAL A 126 -33.26 12.65 -21.98
C VAL A 126 -33.36 14.15 -22.26
N ARG A 127 -34.54 14.69 -22.54
CA ARG A 127 -34.73 16.13 -22.76
C ARG A 127 -34.36 16.96 -21.54
N ARG A 128 -34.78 16.53 -20.35
CA ARG A 128 -34.65 17.29 -19.10
C ARG A 128 -33.26 17.18 -18.47
N TYR A 129 -32.65 16.01 -18.61
CA TYR A 129 -31.34 15.69 -18.06
C TYR A 129 -30.28 15.52 -19.15
N ALA A 130 -30.41 16.11 -20.34
CA ALA A 130 -29.48 15.88 -21.43
C ALA A 130 -28.02 16.18 -21.01
N LEU A 131 -27.09 15.31 -21.37
CA LEU A 131 -25.67 15.67 -21.35
C LEU A 131 -25.43 16.85 -22.30
N ALA A 132 -25.26 18.03 -21.72
CA ALA A 132 -25.08 19.28 -22.45
C ALA A 132 -23.62 19.45 -22.85
N VAL A 133 -23.37 19.56 -24.16
CA VAL A 133 -22.05 19.91 -24.69
C VAL A 133 -21.82 21.39 -24.36
N ALA A 134 -20.82 21.71 -23.54
CA ALA A 134 -20.40 23.10 -23.37
C ALA A 134 -20.05 23.67 -24.76
N PRO A 135 -20.40 24.92 -25.09
CA PRO A 135 -20.02 25.52 -26.36
C PRO A 135 -18.49 25.43 -26.52
N ALA A 136 -18.08 24.88 -27.65
CA ALA A 136 -16.71 24.46 -27.90
C ALA A 136 -15.72 25.62 -27.74
N ASN A 137 -14.70 25.45 -26.89
CA ASN A 137 -13.37 25.90 -27.28
C ASN A 137 -12.82 24.80 -28.19
N ALA A 138 -13.06 24.94 -29.49
CA ALA A 138 -12.93 23.88 -30.50
C ALA A 138 -11.53 23.25 -30.67
N ASN A 139 -10.51 23.73 -29.94
CA ASN A 139 -9.12 23.29 -30.10
C ASN A 139 -8.50 22.65 -28.83
N ALA A 140 -9.30 22.18 -27.85
CA ALA A 140 -8.76 21.66 -26.59
C ALA A 140 -9.04 20.18 -26.27
N ASP A 141 -9.94 19.52 -26.99
CA ASP A 141 -10.37 18.14 -26.70
C ASP A 141 -9.73 17.14 -27.67
N HIS A 142 -9.21 16.03 -27.14
CA HIS A 142 -8.62 14.94 -27.93
C HIS A 142 -9.68 14.32 -28.88
N PRO A 143 -9.33 13.84 -30.10
CA PRO A 143 -10.30 13.29 -31.05
C PRO A 143 -11.22 12.19 -30.48
N LEU A 144 -10.70 11.35 -29.57
CA LEU A 144 -11.50 10.33 -28.88
C LEU A 144 -12.57 10.93 -27.95
N ASP A 145 -12.26 12.04 -27.28
CA ASP A 145 -13.23 12.75 -26.44
C ASP A 145 -14.37 13.31 -27.30
N GLN A 146 -14.01 13.92 -28.44
CA GLN A 146 -14.98 14.48 -29.38
C GLN A 146 -15.91 13.40 -29.93
N ALA A 147 -15.36 12.25 -30.35
CA ALA A 147 -16.13 11.13 -30.85
C ALA A 147 -17.09 10.57 -29.79
N PHE A 148 -16.63 10.39 -28.55
CA PHE A 148 -17.46 9.89 -27.46
C PHE A 148 -18.57 10.88 -27.08
N LYS A 149 -18.25 12.18 -26.98
CA LYS A 149 -19.23 13.24 -26.72
C LYS A 149 -20.27 13.31 -27.84
N ALA A 150 -19.87 13.22 -29.11
CA ALA A 150 -20.79 13.27 -30.26
C ALA A 150 -21.82 12.11 -30.24
N VAL A 151 -21.44 10.93 -29.76
CA VAL A 151 -22.34 9.77 -29.66
C VAL A 151 -23.29 9.87 -28.47
N THR A 152 -22.89 10.53 -27.38
CA THR A 152 -23.63 10.52 -26.10
C THR A 152 -24.44 11.79 -25.84
N ALA A 153 -23.97 12.94 -26.32
CA ALA A 153 -24.62 14.24 -26.20
C ALA A 153 -26.06 14.20 -26.74
N GLY A 154 -27.01 14.68 -25.93
CA GLY A 154 -28.43 14.71 -26.29
C GLY A 154 -29.09 13.33 -26.48
N ARG A 155 -28.36 12.22 -26.32
CA ARG A 155 -28.89 10.84 -26.45
C ARG A 155 -29.03 10.13 -25.11
N LEU A 156 -28.19 10.49 -24.14
CA LEU A 156 -28.20 9.95 -22.78
C LEU A 156 -28.43 11.06 -21.76
N PRO A 157 -29.11 10.75 -20.65
CA PRO A 157 -29.21 11.67 -19.53
C PRO A 157 -27.89 11.72 -18.76
N ASP A 158 -27.59 12.88 -18.16
CA ASP A 158 -26.56 13.09 -17.17
C ASP A 158 -27.02 12.50 -15.83
N GLY A 159 -26.45 11.34 -15.49
CA GLY A 159 -26.74 10.67 -14.24
C GLY A 159 -26.33 11.47 -13.00
N PHE A 160 -25.41 12.43 -13.09
CA PHE A 160 -25.07 13.26 -11.94
C PHE A 160 -26.11 14.34 -11.67
N LEU A 161 -26.53 15.05 -12.72
CA LEU A 161 -27.58 16.07 -12.62
C LEU A 161 -28.90 15.46 -12.14
N MET A 162 -29.24 14.28 -12.67
CA MET A 162 -30.42 13.54 -12.25
C MET A 162 -30.31 13.04 -10.80
N ALA A 163 -29.15 12.53 -10.38
CA ALA A 163 -28.95 12.09 -8.99
C ALA A 163 -29.06 13.25 -7.99
N ALA A 164 -28.56 14.44 -8.36
CA ALA A 164 -28.64 15.63 -7.52
C ALA A 164 -30.10 16.05 -7.27
N GLU A 165 -30.95 16.01 -8.29
CA GLU A 165 -32.38 16.35 -8.16
C GLU A 165 -33.18 15.26 -7.45
N TRP A 166 -32.86 13.98 -7.68
CA TRP A 166 -33.72 12.87 -7.23
C TRP A 166 -33.40 12.35 -5.82
N ARG A 167 -32.16 12.53 -5.32
CA ARG A 167 -31.81 12.19 -3.93
C ARG A 167 -32.79 12.80 -2.89
N PRO A 168 -33.13 14.10 -2.91
CA PRO A 168 -34.08 14.66 -1.95
C PRO A 168 -35.52 14.15 -2.17
N TRP A 169 -35.93 13.90 -3.42
CA TRP A 169 -37.27 13.39 -3.72
C TRP A 169 -37.48 11.97 -3.18
N VAL A 170 -36.52 11.08 -3.40
CA VAL A 170 -36.51 9.72 -2.87
C VAL A 170 -36.60 9.73 -1.34
N LYS A 171 -35.87 10.64 -0.67
CA LYS A 171 -35.95 10.85 0.78
C LYS A 171 -37.25 11.52 1.26
N GLY A 172 -38.19 11.84 0.37
CA GLY A 172 -39.46 12.50 0.70
C GLY A 172 -39.32 13.99 1.05
N GLN A 173 -38.18 14.61 0.73
CA GLN A 173 -37.88 16.01 1.06
C GLN A 173 -38.41 16.98 0.00
N THR A 174 -38.59 16.51 -1.24
CA THR A 174 -39.13 17.29 -2.37
C THR A 174 -40.26 16.54 -3.07
N ALA A 175 -41.09 17.29 -3.80
CA ALA A 175 -42.18 16.74 -4.61
C ALA A 175 -41.64 15.86 -5.77
N PRO A 176 -42.42 14.90 -6.27
CA PRO A 176 -42.02 14.11 -7.44
C PRO A 176 -41.78 15.00 -8.67
N PRO A 177 -40.81 14.65 -9.54
CA PRO A 177 -40.60 15.34 -10.80
C PRO A 177 -41.91 15.43 -11.60
N ALA A 178 -42.29 16.65 -11.98
CA ALA A 178 -43.61 16.95 -12.55
C ALA A 178 -43.93 16.21 -13.86
N PHE A 179 -42.93 15.62 -14.52
CA PHE A 179 -43.12 14.85 -15.74
C PHE A 179 -43.57 13.40 -15.50
N ILE A 180 -43.46 12.90 -14.26
CA ILE A 180 -43.87 11.55 -13.88
C ILE A 180 -45.38 11.59 -13.59
N LEU A 181 -46.14 10.70 -14.25
CA LEU A 181 -47.58 10.61 -14.02
C LEU A 181 -47.86 10.12 -12.59
N THR A 182 -48.91 10.65 -11.97
CA THR A 182 -49.28 10.33 -10.58
C THR A 182 -49.36 8.82 -10.30
N GLY A 183 -49.87 8.03 -11.26
CA GLY A 183 -49.98 6.58 -11.12
C GLY A 183 -48.66 5.81 -11.17
N ASP A 184 -47.58 6.43 -11.67
CA ASP A 184 -46.27 5.80 -11.83
C ASP A 184 -45.26 6.25 -10.74
N VAL A 185 -45.61 7.22 -9.88
CA VAL A 185 -44.70 7.86 -8.91
C VAL A 185 -44.02 6.86 -7.97
N ASP A 186 -44.78 5.96 -7.35
CA ASP A 186 -44.23 5.01 -6.36
C ASP A 186 -43.30 3.99 -7.02
N LEU A 187 -43.66 3.52 -8.22
CA LEU A 187 -42.81 2.64 -8.99
C LEU A 187 -41.50 3.35 -9.37
N PHE A 188 -41.60 4.58 -9.87
CA PHE A 188 -40.43 5.39 -10.25
C PHE A 188 -39.53 5.70 -9.05
N ARG A 189 -40.11 5.98 -7.88
CA ARG A 189 -39.37 6.15 -6.63
C ARG A 189 -38.58 4.89 -6.28
N GLY A 190 -39.20 3.71 -6.36
CA GLY A 190 -38.51 2.44 -6.11
C GLY A 190 -37.38 2.15 -7.09
N ILE A 191 -37.52 2.52 -8.38
CA ILE A 191 -36.41 2.42 -9.35
C ILE A 191 -35.30 3.42 -9.00
N ALA A 192 -35.65 4.67 -8.68
CA ALA A 192 -34.69 5.71 -8.31
C ALA A 192 -33.90 5.33 -7.04
N GLU A 193 -34.55 4.73 -6.04
CA GLU A 193 -33.90 4.19 -4.84
C GLU A 193 -32.86 3.13 -5.19
N ARG A 194 -33.24 2.11 -5.98
CA ARG A 194 -32.31 1.06 -6.41
C ARG A 194 -31.16 1.61 -7.25
N TRP A 195 -31.44 2.56 -8.12
CA TRP A 195 -30.40 3.20 -8.95
C TRP A 195 -29.44 4.03 -8.11
N LEU A 196 -29.93 4.85 -7.18
CA LEU A 196 -29.09 5.63 -6.26
C LEU A 196 -28.25 4.72 -5.35
N GLY A 197 -28.82 3.60 -4.86
CA GLY A 197 -28.09 2.57 -4.12
C GLY A 197 -27.01 1.91 -4.97
N TRP A 198 -27.32 1.49 -6.20
CA TRP A 198 -26.33 0.95 -7.14
C TRP A 198 -25.18 1.93 -7.40
N ARG A 199 -25.44 3.25 -7.52
CA ARG A 199 -24.35 4.23 -7.71
C ARG A 199 -23.33 4.21 -6.58
N GLN A 200 -23.74 3.87 -5.35
CA GLN A 200 -22.87 3.80 -4.19
C GLN A 200 -22.03 2.52 -4.16
N THR A 201 -22.42 1.47 -4.90
CA THR A 201 -21.70 0.18 -4.92
C THR A 201 -20.70 0.03 -6.07
N VAL A 202 -20.80 0.86 -7.11
CA VAL A 202 -19.93 0.76 -8.30
C VAL A 202 -18.51 1.24 -8.03
N LEU A 203 -18.37 2.28 -7.21
CA LEU A 203 -17.09 2.90 -6.89
C LEU A 203 -17.16 3.44 -5.46
N ALA A 204 -16.29 2.92 -4.60
CA ALA A 204 -16.09 3.43 -3.26
C ALA A 204 -15.55 4.86 -3.33
N GLN A 205 -16.24 5.76 -2.64
CA GLN A 205 -15.89 7.16 -2.50
C GLN A 205 -16.11 7.55 -1.04
N PRO A 206 -15.30 8.48 -0.49
CA PRO A 206 -15.45 8.90 0.88
C PRO A 206 -16.80 9.60 1.08
N ALA A 207 -17.44 9.34 2.23
CA ALA A 207 -18.70 9.97 2.61
C ALA A 207 -18.54 11.48 2.88
N ASP A 208 -17.37 11.87 3.40
CA ASP A 208 -17.00 13.23 3.76
C ASP A 208 -15.84 13.73 2.91
N ALA A 209 -15.54 15.03 3.00
CA ALA A 209 -14.48 15.67 2.21
C ALA A 209 -13.06 15.41 2.75
N GLU A 210 -12.92 14.81 3.94
CA GLU A 210 -11.63 14.49 4.54
C GLU A 210 -10.91 13.37 3.76
N SER A 211 -9.59 13.50 3.64
CA SER A 211 -8.73 12.55 2.92
C SER A 211 -7.54 12.18 3.79
N ALA A 212 -7.15 10.90 3.78
CA ALA A 212 -5.88 10.49 4.40
C ALA A 212 -4.65 10.95 3.60
N TRP A 213 -4.83 11.37 2.34
CA TRP A 213 -3.72 11.80 1.50
C TRP A 213 -3.18 13.16 1.96
N SER A 214 -1.88 13.22 2.25
CA SER A 214 -1.14 14.45 2.49
C SER A 214 -0.35 14.84 1.23
N PRO A 215 -0.77 15.88 0.48
CA PRO A 215 -0.03 16.34 -0.69
C PRO A 215 1.36 16.86 -0.34
N ALA A 216 1.55 17.38 0.87
CA ALA A 216 2.85 17.86 1.33
C ALA A 216 3.85 16.72 1.56
N ARG A 217 3.37 15.56 2.02
CA ARG A 217 4.20 14.37 2.31
C ARG A 217 4.24 13.35 1.19
N LEU A 218 3.37 13.48 0.19
CA LEU A 218 3.20 12.51 -0.89
C LEU A 218 2.89 11.10 -0.37
N SER A 219 2.10 11.03 0.70
CA SER A 219 1.69 9.77 1.32
C SER A 219 0.36 9.92 2.05
N TYR A 220 -0.24 8.77 2.32
CA TYR A 220 -1.40 8.63 3.18
C TYR A 220 -0.95 8.50 4.64
N ALA A 221 -1.71 9.13 5.53
CA ALA A 221 -1.60 8.92 6.97
C ALA A 221 -2.90 8.30 7.48
N VAL A 222 -2.79 7.16 8.16
CA VAL A 222 -3.93 6.47 8.78
C VAL A 222 -3.56 6.06 10.20
N ALA A 223 -4.53 6.15 11.10
CA ALA A 223 -4.44 5.52 12.42
C ALA A 223 -5.63 4.59 12.63
N VAL A 224 -5.39 3.44 13.25
CA VAL A 224 -6.43 2.48 13.64
C VAL A 224 -6.36 2.22 15.13
N SER A 225 -7.43 1.70 15.71
CA SER A 225 -7.41 1.32 17.12
C SER A 225 -8.21 0.06 17.40
N ALA A 226 -7.82 -0.61 18.47
CA ALA A 226 -8.53 -1.74 19.07
C ALA A 226 -8.50 -1.63 20.60
N ALA A 227 -9.31 -2.45 21.28
CA ALA A 227 -9.12 -2.70 22.69
C ALA A 227 -7.73 -3.29 22.94
N ASN A 228 -7.15 -3.04 24.12
CA ASN A 228 -5.87 -3.64 24.48
C ASN A 228 -6.08 -5.10 24.95
N PRO A 229 -5.57 -6.12 24.25
CA PRO A 229 -5.70 -7.51 24.68
C PRO A 229 -4.77 -7.85 25.86
N ASP A 230 -3.77 -7.02 26.16
CA ASP A 230 -2.91 -7.20 27.33
C ASP A 230 -3.60 -6.66 28.59
N THR A 231 -4.10 -7.58 29.42
CA THR A 231 -4.78 -7.28 30.69
C THR A 231 -3.85 -6.81 31.80
N THR A 232 -2.52 -6.91 31.62
CA THR A 232 -1.54 -6.44 32.62
C THR A 232 -1.26 -4.94 32.48
N SER A 233 -1.53 -4.37 31.30
CA SER A 233 -1.39 -2.95 31.02
C SER A 233 -2.54 -2.13 31.60
N LYS A 234 -2.23 -0.89 32.01
CA LYS A 234 -3.26 0.10 32.41
C LYS A 234 -3.97 0.72 31.21
N ALA A 235 -3.38 0.61 30.01
CA ALA A 235 -3.99 1.13 28.79
C ALA A 235 -5.14 0.21 28.37
N THR A 236 -6.34 0.77 28.20
CA THR A 236 -7.53 0.01 27.79
C THR A 236 -7.66 -0.15 26.27
N ARG A 237 -6.86 0.61 25.51
CA ARG A 237 -6.88 0.65 24.05
C ARG A 237 -5.47 0.85 23.51
N VAL A 238 -5.24 0.33 22.31
CA VAL A 238 -4.03 0.52 21.54
C VAL A 238 -4.38 1.29 20.27
N VAL A 239 -3.54 2.27 19.93
CA VAL A 239 -3.60 3.00 18.66
C VAL A 239 -2.41 2.58 17.84
N LEU A 240 -2.62 2.30 16.56
CA LEU A 240 -1.58 2.00 15.59
C LEU A 240 -1.60 3.04 14.49
N GLU A 241 -0.46 3.58 14.13
CA GLU A 241 -0.31 4.66 13.16
C GLU A 241 0.56 4.20 11.98
N ALA A 242 0.10 4.48 10.76
CA ALA A 242 0.89 4.36 9.53
C ALA A 242 1.03 5.78 8.93
N PRO A 243 2.09 6.52 9.30
CA PRO A 243 2.21 7.95 8.96
C PRO A 243 2.76 8.23 7.55
N ASP A 244 3.33 7.23 6.86
CA ASP A 244 3.93 7.36 5.53
C ASP A 244 3.53 6.20 4.60
N TYR A 245 2.23 5.96 4.45
CA TYR A 245 1.72 4.93 3.55
C TYR A 245 1.69 5.45 2.09
N ARG A 246 2.49 4.86 1.20
CA ARG A 246 2.68 5.34 -0.19
C ARG A 246 1.81 4.62 -1.24
N GLY A 247 0.77 3.93 -0.79
CA GLY A 247 -0.13 3.10 -1.59
C GLY A 247 0.34 1.65 -1.71
N GLY A 248 -0.54 0.78 -2.20
CA GLY A 248 -0.26 -0.65 -2.39
C GLY A 248 -0.95 -1.52 -1.35
N ARG A 249 -0.19 -2.06 -0.39
CA ARG A 249 -0.70 -2.98 0.64
C ARG A 249 -0.24 -2.53 2.02
N LEU A 250 -1.20 -2.44 2.95
CA LEU A 250 -0.93 -2.27 4.37
C LEU A 250 -0.72 -3.65 5.01
N ASP A 251 0.31 -3.75 5.83
CA ASP A 251 0.60 -4.95 6.62
C ASP A 251 1.18 -4.54 7.98
N TRP A 252 1.43 -5.49 8.88
CA TRP A 252 1.85 -5.21 10.26
C TRP A 252 3.06 -4.27 10.36
N TYR A 253 4.01 -4.39 9.43
CA TYR A 253 5.23 -3.56 9.37
C TYR A 253 4.98 -2.12 8.91
N SER A 254 3.77 -1.82 8.42
CA SER A 254 3.38 -0.45 8.02
C SER A 254 2.94 0.38 9.21
N PHE A 255 2.71 -0.25 10.37
CA PHE A 255 2.18 0.37 11.55
C PHE A 255 3.20 0.41 12.68
N ASP A 256 3.24 1.55 13.35
CA ASP A 256 3.88 1.72 14.64
C ASP A 256 2.81 1.94 15.72
N ALA A 257 3.16 1.72 16.98
CA ALA A 257 2.27 2.04 18.07
C ALA A 257 2.19 3.56 18.27
N GLY A 258 0.98 4.08 18.18
CA GLY A 258 0.66 5.50 18.25
C GLY A 258 0.51 6.02 19.68
N GLN A 259 0.50 7.35 19.81
CA GLN A 259 0.27 8.01 21.09
C GLN A 259 -1.22 8.08 21.43
N PRO A 260 -1.60 8.20 22.72
CA PRO A 260 -2.99 8.36 23.12
C PRO A 260 -3.65 9.58 22.43
N GLY A 261 -4.80 9.35 21.80
CA GLY A 261 -5.50 10.34 20.98
C GLY A 261 -7.02 10.20 21.01
N PRO A 262 -7.75 10.82 20.05
CA PRO A 262 -9.20 10.69 19.95
C PRO A 262 -9.68 9.24 19.84
N LEU A 263 -8.93 8.40 19.13
CA LEU A 263 -9.16 6.96 19.01
C LEU A 263 -9.10 6.21 20.36
N SER A 264 -8.33 6.71 21.33
CA SER A 264 -8.19 6.12 22.66
C SER A 264 -9.39 6.41 23.58
N ARG A 265 -10.29 7.31 23.20
CA ARG A 265 -11.45 7.74 24.03
C ARG A 265 -12.74 7.00 23.72
N ARG A 266 -12.76 6.13 22.69
CA ARG A 266 -13.94 5.34 22.35
C ARG A 266 -14.19 4.23 23.39
N PRO A 267 -15.46 3.86 23.64
CA PRO A 267 -15.77 2.69 24.45
C PRO A 267 -15.08 1.47 23.86
N SER A 268 -14.39 0.68 24.67
CA SER A 268 -13.71 -0.52 24.19
C SER A 268 -14.71 -1.57 23.72
N ALA A 269 -14.50 -2.10 22.52
CA ALA A 269 -15.05 -3.39 22.14
C ALA A 269 -14.49 -4.50 23.06
N ASN A 270 -15.16 -5.66 23.09
CA ASN A 270 -14.75 -6.77 23.95
C ASN A 270 -13.46 -7.42 23.42
N VAL A 271 -12.53 -7.68 24.34
CA VAL A 271 -11.42 -8.61 24.10
C VAL A 271 -11.98 -10.03 24.11
N ARG A 272 -11.68 -10.81 23.08
CA ARG A 272 -12.01 -12.23 23.04
C ARG A 272 -10.85 -13.01 23.63
N THR A 273 -11.15 -14.01 24.45
CA THR A 273 -10.14 -14.98 24.91
C THR A 273 -10.47 -16.35 24.36
N GLN A 274 -9.48 -17.01 23.80
CA GLN A 274 -9.56 -18.40 23.38
C GLN A 274 -8.45 -19.21 24.04
N SER A 275 -8.78 -20.43 24.46
CA SER A 275 -7.80 -21.39 24.98
C SER A 275 -7.93 -22.68 24.18
N SER A 276 -6.80 -23.17 23.67
CA SER A 276 -6.72 -24.35 22.81
C SER A 276 -5.70 -25.33 23.35
N VAL A 277 -5.98 -26.62 23.18
CA VAL A 277 -5.01 -27.70 23.37
C VAL A 277 -4.61 -28.19 21.99
N LEU A 278 -3.32 -28.06 21.67
CA LEU A 278 -2.77 -28.26 20.33
C LEU A 278 -1.65 -29.31 20.38
N LEU A 279 -1.44 -30.00 19.27
CA LEU A 279 -0.36 -30.97 19.13
C LEU A 279 0.85 -30.29 18.46
N PRO A 280 1.99 -30.17 19.17
CA PRO A 280 3.22 -29.67 18.56
C PRO A 280 3.73 -30.66 17.53
N THR A 281 4.20 -30.16 16.40
CA THR A 281 4.88 -30.96 15.37
C THR A 281 6.32 -30.49 15.27
N ALA A 282 7.28 -31.41 15.22
CA ALA A 282 8.67 -31.05 14.97
C ALA A 282 8.77 -30.26 13.65
N LEU A 283 9.56 -29.18 13.66
CA LEU A 283 9.80 -28.39 12.47
C LEU A 283 10.44 -29.28 11.39
N ALA A 284 9.92 -29.19 10.17
CA ALA A 284 10.48 -29.88 9.02
C ALA A 284 10.43 -28.95 7.81
N PHE A 285 11.52 -28.91 7.03
CA PHE A 285 11.62 -28.16 5.78
C PHE A 285 12.51 -28.91 4.78
N ARG A 286 12.44 -28.53 3.50
CA ARG A 286 13.24 -29.17 2.44
C ARG A 286 14.71 -28.84 2.61
N GLY A 287 15.57 -29.84 2.47
CA GLY A 287 17.02 -29.70 2.70
C GLY A 287 17.40 -29.59 4.17
N MET A 288 16.48 -29.86 5.09
CA MET A 288 16.78 -29.99 6.52
C MET A 288 17.67 -31.23 6.74
N PRO A 289 18.78 -31.11 7.48
CA PRO A 289 19.60 -32.26 7.84
C PRO A 289 18.81 -33.28 8.66
N SER A 290 19.11 -34.57 8.47
CA SER A 290 18.54 -35.61 9.33
C SER A 290 18.97 -35.39 10.78
N PRO A 291 18.05 -35.52 11.77
CA PRO A 291 18.43 -35.56 13.17
C PRO A 291 19.16 -36.86 13.54
N ARG A 292 19.23 -37.84 12.63
CA ARG A 292 19.96 -39.10 12.80
C ARG A 292 21.31 -39.05 12.11
N TRP A 293 22.18 -40.01 12.45
CA TRP A 293 23.54 -40.13 11.92
C TRP A 293 23.64 -39.93 10.39
N TRP A 294 22.77 -40.57 9.61
CA TRP A 294 22.81 -40.41 8.16
C TRP A 294 21.46 -40.66 7.49
N GLU A 295 21.26 -39.96 6.38
CA GLU A 295 20.25 -40.24 5.36
C GLU A 295 20.79 -39.85 3.98
N PHE A 296 20.15 -40.32 2.91
CA PHE A 296 20.36 -39.74 1.58
C PHE A 296 19.47 -38.52 1.44
N GLU A 297 20.08 -37.33 1.41
CA GLU A 297 19.36 -36.07 1.28
C GLU A 297 18.64 -35.95 -0.08
N ASP A 298 17.49 -35.27 -0.07
CA ASP A 298 16.79 -34.86 -1.30
C ASP A 298 17.59 -33.74 -1.98
N GLY A 299 18.17 -34.04 -3.14
CA GLY A 299 18.99 -33.10 -3.92
C GLY A 299 18.25 -31.90 -4.52
N THR A 300 16.94 -31.76 -4.33
CA THR A 300 16.20 -30.57 -4.78
C THR A 300 16.60 -29.29 -4.03
N VAL A 301 17.04 -29.40 -2.77
CA VAL A 301 17.53 -28.27 -1.97
C VAL A 301 18.81 -28.68 -1.23
N ALA A 302 19.96 -28.17 -1.69
CA ALA A 302 21.26 -28.47 -1.11
C ALA A 302 21.82 -27.27 -0.32
N LEU A 303 21.43 -27.13 0.95
CA LEU A 303 21.86 -26.01 1.79
C LEU A 303 23.38 -25.96 1.98
N GLY A 304 24.05 -27.12 2.03
CA GLY A 304 25.51 -27.21 2.16
C GLY A 304 26.30 -26.68 0.95
N ASN A 305 25.64 -26.52 -0.21
CA ASN A 305 26.26 -25.96 -1.42
C ASN A 305 25.93 -24.47 -1.63
N THR A 306 25.41 -23.80 -0.60
CA THR A 306 25.12 -22.37 -0.68
C THR A 306 26.42 -21.57 -0.72
N ASP A 307 26.59 -20.74 -1.74
CA ASP A 307 27.72 -19.79 -1.81
C ASP A 307 27.44 -18.62 -0.86
N VAL A 308 28.34 -18.43 0.12
CA VAL A 308 28.17 -17.47 1.21
C VAL A 308 29.48 -16.72 1.43
N ALA A 309 29.42 -15.39 1.25
CA ALA A 309 30.51 -14.50 1.61
C ALA A 309 30.50 -14.21 3.12
N PRO A 310 31.64 -13.84 3.74
CA PRO A 310 31.68 -13.49 5.17
C PRO A 310 30.72 -12.37 5.58
N GLU A 311 30.37 -11.48 4.66
CA GLU A 311 29.41 -10.39 4.84
C GLU A 311 27.92 -10.80 4.72
N ASP A 312 27.62 -12.02 4.24
CA ASP A 312 26.26 -12.54 4.04
C ASP A 312 25.64 -13.05 5.36
N LEU A 313 25.55 -12.17 6.37
CA LEU A 313 25.07 -12.52 7.72
C LEU A 313 23.71 -13.23 7.73
N ALA A 314 22.77 -12.82 6.87
CA ALA A 314 21.45 -13.44 6.81
C ALA A 314 21.49 -14.90 6.34
N ARG A 315 22.36 -15.21 5.36
CA ARG A 315 22.57 -16.59 4.90
C ARG A 315 23.28 -17.40 5.97
N LEU A 316 24.31 -16.84 6.59
CA LEU A 316 25.03 -17.50 7.68
C LEU A 316 24.10 -17.87 8.85
N LEU A 317 23.22 -16.95 9.27
CA LEU A 317 22.21 -17.21 10.31
C LEU A 317 21.24 -18.31 9.90
N LEU A 318 20.79 -18.32 8.65
CA LEU A 318 19.91 -19.39 8.14
C LEU A 318 20.61 -20.76 8.15
N LEU A 319 21.86 -20.82 7.69
CA LEU A 319 22.63 -22.07 7.68
C LEU A 319 22.92 -22.54 9.11
N GLU A 320 23.31 -21.65 10.01
CA GLU A 320 23.52 -21.96 11.43
C GLU A 320 22.23 -22.49 12.07
N PHE A 321 21.09 -21.83 11.83
CA PHE A 321 19.80 -22.34 12.28
C PHE A 321 19.52 -23.74 11.71
N ALA A 322 19.66 -23.93 10.40
CA ALA A 322 19.32 -25.18 9.73
C ALA A 322 20.21 -26.36 10.17
N PHE A 323 21.51 -26.13 10.37
CA PHE A 323 22.46 -27.19 10.71
C PHE A 323 22.63 -27.42 12.21
N CYS A 324 22.48 -26.39 13.04
CA CYS A 324 22.79 -26.49 14.48
C CYS A 324 21.55 -26.52 15.36
N TYR A 325 20.45 -25.90 14.95
CA TYR A 325 19.33 -25.61 15.86
C TYR A 325 17.98 -26.17 15.41
N ALA A 326 17.79 -26.46 14.12
CA ALA A 326 16.48 -26.80 13.55
C ALA A 326 15.80 -28.02 14.20
N ASN A 327 16.58 -28.97 14.73
CA ASN A 327 16.08 -30.20 15.37
C ASN A 327 15.31 -29.94 16.68
N ASP A 328 15.52 -28.79 17.32
CA ASP A 328 14.94 -28.46 18.63
C ASP A 328 13.67 -27.59 18.52
N TYR A 329 13.18 -27.37 17.30
CA TYR A 329 12.04 -26.49 17.05
C TYR A 329 10.76 -27.28 16.83
N PHE A 330 9.69 -26.80 17.46
CA PHE A 330 8.33 -27.32 17.28
C PHE A 330 7.42 -26.21 16.77
N VAL A 331 6.50 -26.57 15.89
CA VAL A 331 5.49 -25.69 15.32
C VAL A 331 4.12 -26.08 15.85
N VAL A 332 3.36 -25.07 16.27
CA VAL A 332 1.97 -25.22 16.73
C VAL A 332 1.10 -24.27 15.90
N PRO A 333 0.13 -24.77 15.12
CA PRO A 333 -0.74 -23.91 14.33
C PRO A 333 -1.75 -23.21 15.22
N LEU A 334 -1.72 -21.88 15.22
CA LEU A 334 -2.68 -21.03 15.95
C LEU A 334 -3.58 -20.31 14.94
N GLN A 335 -4.90 -20.45 15.12
CA GLN A 335 -5.88 -19.68 14.35
C GLN A 335 -6.14 -18.34 15.03
N LEU A 336 -5.95 -17.25 14.29
CA LEU A 336 -6.14 -15.89 14.75
C LEU A 336 -7.18 -15.16 13.89
N THR A 337 -7.88 -14.23 14.53
CA THR A 337 -8.83 -13.34 13.86
C THR A 337 -8.07 -12.30 13.02
N PRO A 338 -8.33 -12.15 11.71
CA PRO A 338 -7.73 -11.10 10.91
C PRO A 338 -8.12 -9.70 11.39
N GLY A 339 -7.22 -8.73 11.21
CA GLY A 339 -7.45 -7.35 11.63
C GLY A 339 -7.53 -7.20 13.15
N ALA A 340 -6.74 -7.98 13.90
CA ALA A 340 -6.76 -7.97 15.36
C ALA A 340 -5.36 -7.82 15.96
N LEU A 341 -5.33 -7.20 17.15
CA LEU A 341 -4.22 -7.33 18.07
C LEU A 341 -4.37 -8.62 18.84
N CYS A 342 -3.32 -9.43 18.89
CA CYS A 342 -3.29 -10.74 19.53
C CYS A 342 -2.18 -10.76 20.59
N HIS A 343 -2.52 -11.22 21.78
CA HIS A 343 -1.60 -11.36 22.89
C HIS A 343 -1.70 -12.78 23.46
N ILE A 344 -0.57 -13.49 23.47
CA ILE A 344 -0.47 -14.80 24.12
C ILE A 344 -0.43 -14.57 25.62
N THR A 345 -1.49 -14.98 26.32
CA THR A 345 -1.61 -14.79 27.77
C THR A 345 -1.00 -15.96 28.54
N GLU A 346 -0.99 -17.16 27.96
CA GLU A 346 -0.46 -18.36 28.60
C GLU A 346 0.03 -19.36 27.54
N LEU A 347 1.20 -19.93 27.76
CA LEU A 347 1.73 -21.06 27.01
C LEU A 347 2.25 -22.11 27.99
N VAL A 348 1.64 -23.29 28.00
CA VAL A 348 2.06 -24.43 28.83
C VAL A 348 2.32 -25.64 27.95
N VAL A 349 3.53 -26.17 28.01
CA VAL A 349 3.94 -27.38 27.29
C VAL A 349 3.85 -28.57 28.23
N THR A 350 3.21 -29.65 27.79
CA THR A 350 3.27 -30.94 28.48
C THR A 350 4.24 -31.86 27.75
N ASN A 351 5.25 -32.36 28.46
CA ASN A 351 6.26 -33.26 27.87
C ASN A 351 5.84 -34.75 27.94
N THR A 352 6.66 -35.65 27.41
CA THR A 352 6.45 -37.11 27.41
C THR A 352 6.43 -37.74 28.80
N PHE A 353 7.00 -37.08 29.81
CA PHE A 353 6.98 -37.53 31.21
C PHE A 353 5.76 -37.03 31.99
N GLY A 354 4.96 -36.15 31.39
CA GLY A 354 3.78 -35.54 32.00
C GLY A 354 4.06 -34.25 32.77
N ASP A 355 5.29 -33.71 32.70
CA ASP A 355 5.62 -32.45 33.33
C ASP A 355 4.94 -31.29 32.61
N LEU A 356 4.46 -30.31 33.39
CA LEU A 356 3.86 -29.07 32.91
C LEU A 356 4.88 -27.95 32.98
N ILE A 357 5.29 -27.46 31.81
CA ILE A 357 6.32 -26.43 31.67
C ILE A 357 5.64 -25.14 31.20
N PRO A 358 5.46 -24.14 32.08
CA PRO A 358 5.06 -22.80 31.64
C PRO A 358 6.20 -22.17 30.83
N VAL A 359 5.87 -21.61 29.67
CA VAL A 359 6.83 -20.98 28.78
C VAL A 359 6.54 -19.49 28.74
N ASP A 360 7.46 -18.71 29.30
CA ASP A 360 7.39 -17.25 29.25
C ASP A 360 7.88 -16.72 27.89
N PRO A 361 7.46 -15.51 27.48
CA PRO A 361 7.97 -14.86 26.28
C PRO A 361 9.49 -14.73 26.33
N ALA A 362 10.20 -14.98 25.22
CA ALA A 362 11.67 -14.92 25.17
C ALA A 362 12.28 -13.62 25.75
N SER A 363 11.55 -12.51 25.66
CA SER A 363 11.98 -11.23 26.22
C SER A 363 11.99 -11.13 27.74
N SER A 364 11.29 -12.02 28.46
CA SER A 364 11.35 -12.08 29.93
C SER A 364 12.69 -12.62 30.42
N GLN A 365 13.38 -13.40 29.60
CA GLN A 365 14.67 -14.02 29.93
C GLN A 365 15.88 -13.15 29.55
N ALA A 366 15.65 -11.98 28.94
CA ALA A 366 16.74 -11.15 28.45
C ALA A 366 17.40 -10.31 29.55
N SER A 367 18.72 -10.10 29.41
CA SER A 367 19.45 -9.14 30.26
C SER A 367 18.88 -7.73 30.12
N THR A 368 18.82 -6.99 31.24
CA THR A 368 18.28 -5.63 31.31
C THR A 368 18.78 -4.74 30.15
N GLY A 369 17.86 -4.23 29.35
CA GLY A 369 18.13 -3.32 28.24
C GLY A 369 18.39 -3.96 26.87
N LYS A 370 18.34 -5.30 26.72
CA LYS A 370 18.48 -5.98 25.42
C LYS A 370 17.51 -7.16 25.23
N PRO A 371 16.18 -6.93 25.28
CA PRO A 371 15.21 -7.98 24.99
C PRO A 371 15.33 -8.48 23.55
N TRP A 372 15.42 -9.79 23.35
CA TRP A 372 15.25 -10.40 22.03
C TRP A 372 13.76 -10.58 21.76
N ARG A 373 13.28 -10.00 20.65
CA ARG A 373 11.87 -10.01 20.21
C ARG A 373 11.84 -9.97 18.68
N MET A 374 10.82 -10.58 18.09
CA MET A 374 10.50 -10.47 16.67
C MET A 374 9.00 -10.19 16.50
N PHE A 375 8.62 -9.56 15.38
CA PHE A 375 7.22 -9.28 15.03
C PHE A 375 6.45 -8.45 16.06
N VAL A 376 7.14 -7.55 16.77
CA VAL A 376 6.53 -6.62 17.73
C VAL A 376 6.36 -5.24 17.12
N LEU A 377 5.31 -4.55 17.53
CA LEU A 377 5.07 -3.16 17.17
C LEU A 377 5.87 -2.24 18.10
N ASN A 378 6.54 -1.26 17.52
CA ASN A 378 7.37 -0.33 18.28
C ASN A 378 6.47 0.78 18.85
N GLU A 379 6.46 1.01 20.17
CA GLU A 379 6.13 2.36 20.68
C GLU A 379 7.47 3.10 20.76
N GLY A 380 7.52 4.34 20.27
CA GLY A 380 8.79 5.06 20.14
C GLY A 380 9.67 4.98 21.41
N VAL A 381 10.92 4.54 21.23
CA VAL A 381 12.11 4.60 22.11
C VAL A 381 11.99 4.11 23.58
N ALA A 382 10.83 3.98 24.22
CA ALA A 382 10.74 3.77 25.67
C ALA A 382 9.93 2.55 26.13
N ASP A 383 8.84 2.19 25.46
CA ASP A 383 8.06 1.00 25.78
C ASP A 383 7.57 0.34 24.47
N GLN A 384 7.45 -0.98 24.43
CA GLN A 384 7.04 -1.70 23.21
C GLN A 384 5.82 -2.56 23.55
N LEU A 385 4.86 -2.60 22.63
CA LEU A 385 3.66 -3.41 22.81
C LEU A 385 3.98 -4.91 22.71
N PRO A 386 3.64 -5.73 23.72
CA PRO A 386 3.86 -7.18 23.70
C PRO A 386 2.84 -7.94 22.84
N SER A 387 2.05 -7.23 22.03
CA SER A 387 1.00 -7.81 21.19
C SER A 387 1.46 -7.93 19.74
N PHE A 388 1.10 -9.06 19.12
CA PHE A 388 1.25 -9.27 17.68
C PHE A 388 0.07 -8.63 16.94
N PHE A 389 0.32 -7.94 15.83
CA PHE A 389 -0.74 -7.38 15.01
C PHE A 389 -0.91 -8.19 13.73
N LEU A 390 -2.06 -8.86 13.62
CA LEU A 390 -2.47 -9.49 12.37
C LEU A 390 -3.25 -8.47 11.54
N ALA A 391 -2.55 -7.73 10.68
CA ALA A 391 -3.15 -6.70 9.84
C ALA A 391 -4.25 -7.29 8.93
N PRO A 392 -5.35 -6.55 8.67
CA PRO A 392 -6.35 -6.95 7.68
C PRO A 392 -5.82 -6.62 6.29
N ALA A 393 -4.78 -7.35 5.87
CA ALA A 393 -4.03 -7.04 4.67
C ALA A 393 -4.83 -7.34 3.40
N LEU A 394 -4.68 -6.48 2.38
CA LEU A 394 -5.36 -6.65 1.11
C LEU A 394 -5.02 -8.00 0.43
N PRO A 395 -6.03 -8.77 -0.01
CA PRO A 395 -5.79 -9.92 -0.88
C PRO A 395 -5.29 -9.44 -2.26
N PRO A 396 -4.87 -10.36 -3.15
CA PRO A 396 -4.44 -9.97 -4.50
C PRO A 396 -5.46 -9.09 -5.22
N THR A 397 -5.00 -7.97 -5.77
CA THR A 397 -5.83 -6.99 -6.46
C THR A 397 -5.70 -7.05 -7.97
N VAL A 398 -6.67 -6.44 -8.65
CA VAL A 398 -6.59 -6.12 -10.07
C VAL A 398 -6.38 -4.62 -10.20
N ASP A 399 -5.21 -4.25 -10.69
CA ASP A 399 -4.86 -2.85 -10.90
C ASP A 399 -5.31 -2.40 -12.29
N GLY A 400 -6.01 -1.28 -12.35
CA GLY A 400 -6.40 -0.63 -13.59
C GLY A 400 -5.21 0.07 -14.27
N GLY A 401 -5.42 0.47 -15.52
CA GLY A 401 -4.45 1.32 -16.22
C GLY A 401 -4.22 2.64 -15.49
N ILE A 402 -3.00 3.19 -15.61
CA ILE A 402 -2.65 4.48 -15.02
C ILE A 402 -3.47 5.58 -15.71
N MET A 403 -4.32 6.24 -14.93
CA MET A 403 -5.20 7.31 -15.39
C MET A 403 -4.47 8.66 -15.39
N GLU A 404 -3.62 8.89 -14.38
CA GLU A 404 -2.77 10.07 -14.28
C GLU A 404 -1.36 9.67 -13.83
N GLU A 405 -0.36 10.29 -14.43
CA GLU A 405 1.06 10.06 -14.10
C GLU A 405 1.78 11.41 -14.05
N VAL A 406 2.32 11.74 -12.87
CA VAL A 406 3.06 12.98 -12.60
C VAL A 406 4.44 12.63 -12.05
N PHE A 407 5.47 13.32 -12.55
CA PHE A 407 6.82 13.25 -12.00
C PHE A 407 7.16 14.54 -11.28
N LEU A 408 7.76 14.43 -10.10
CA LEU A 408 8.44 15.54 -9.43
C LEU A 408 9.95 15.31 -9.56
N THR A 409 10.67 16.20 -10.24
CA THR A 409 12.10 16.07 -10.50
C THR A 409 12.85 17.33 -10.11
N ARG A 410 14.11 17.20 -9.68
CA ARG A 410 14.98 18.36 -9.45
C ARG A 410 15.74 18.69 -10.72
N ASP A 411 15.86 19.99 -11.00
CA ASP A 411 16.72 20.54 -12.05
C ASP A 411 17.81 21.37 -11.37
N GLU A 412 18.98 20.74 -11.21
CA GLU A 412 20.12 21.32 -10.49
C GLU A 412 20.72 22.52 -11.24
N MET A 413 20.59 22.58 -12.58
CA MET A 413 21.08 23.72 -13.38
C MET A 413 20.19 24.94 -13.18
N ALA A 414 18.87 24.74 -13.13
CA ALA A 414 17.92 25.83 -12.90
C ALA A 414 17.69 26.16 -11.42
N ASN A 415 18.19 25.30 -10.50
CA ASN A 415 17.90 25.36 -9.05
C ASN A 415 16.39 25.41 -8.74
N VAL A 416 15.61 24.62 -9.50
CA VAL A 416 14.14 24.56 -9.44
C VAL A 416 13.72 23.09 -9.44
N ALA A 417 12.64 22.76 -8.75
CA ALA A 417 11.97 21.48 -8.91
C ALA A 417 10.86 21.60 -9.95
N TRP A 418 10.60 20.57 -10.72
CA TRP A 418 9.56 20.55 -11.74
C TRP A 418 8.55 19.46 -11.46
N ALA A 419 7.26 19.80 -11.60
CA ALA A 419 6.22 18.83 -11.78
C ALA A 419 5.93 18.65 -13.26
N PHE A 420 6.10 17.43 -13.75
CA PHE A 420 5.86 17.04 -15.13
C PHE A 420 4.61 16.15 -15.19
N GLU A 421 3.54 16.67 -15.81
CA GLU A 421 2.34 15.90 -16.10
C GLU A 421 2.58 15.08 -17.38
N LYS A 422 2.77 13.76 -17.25
CA LYS A 422 2.99 12.87 -18.40
C LYS A 422 1.68 12.35 -18.97
N THR A 423 0.79 11.91 -18.08
CA THR A 423 -0.51 11.33 -18.42
C THR A 423 -1.58 12.01 -17.58
N VAL A 424 -2.70 12.38 -18.21
CA VAL A 424 -3.84 13.03 -17.53
C VAL A 424 -5.16 12.37 -17.91
N GLU A 425 -6.11 12.36 -16.98
CA GLU A 425 -7.46 11.85 -17.26
C GLU A 425 -8.23 12.90 -18.09
N SER A 426 -8.69 12.49 -19.26
CA SER A 426 -9.62 13.28 -20.07
C SER A 426 -11.01 13.36 -19.43
N PRO A 427 -11.83 14.37 -19.80
CA PRO A 427 -13.22 14.43 -19.34
C PRO A 427 -14.06 13.18 -19.68
N THR A 428 -13.67 12.39 -20.69
CA THR A 428 -14.35 11.12 -21.01
C THR A 428 -13.70 9.89 -20.38
N GLY A 429 -12.74 10.06 -19.47
CA GLY A 429 -12.14 8.97 -18.69
C GLY A 429 -11.16 8.11 -19.46
N TYR A 430 -10.53 8.64 -20.51
CA TYR A 430 -9.33 8.06 -21.14
C TYR A 430 -8.07 8.71 -20.57
N ALA A 431 -7.01 7.91 -20.45
CA ALA A 431 -5.66 8.40 -20.19
C ALA A 431 -5.11 9.08 -21.46
N LEU A 432 -4.67 10.33 -21.35
CA LEU A 432 -4.08 11.10 -22.44
C LEU A 432 -2.62 11.42 -22.14
N HIS A 433 -1.72 11.14 -23.08
CA HIS A 433 -0.32 11.54 -22.98
C HIS A 433 -0.13 12.98 -23.45
N LEU A 434 0.42 13.84 -22.58
CA LEU A 434 0.53 15.27 -22.87
C LEU A 434 1.54 15.62 -23.98
N GLN A 435 2.52 14.76 -24.25
CA GLN A 435 3.44 14.93 -25.38
C GLN A 435 2.71 14.84 -26.73
N GLU A 436 1.74 13.92 -26.86
CA GLU A 436 0.97 13.74 -28.09
C GLU A 436 0.09 14.97 -28.40
N ARG A 437 -0.38 15.67 -27.36
CA ARG A 437 -1.12 16.92 -27.48
C ARG A 437 -0.24 18.08 -27.99
N ALA A 438 0.98 18.20 -27.46
CA ALA A 438 1.90 19.27 -27.84
C ALA A 438 2.39 19.16 -29.30
N SER A 439 2.52 17.94 -29.84
CA SER A 439 2.91 17.72 -31.24
C SER A 439 1.91 18.29 -32.24
N GLY A 440 0.60 18.20 -31.96
CA GLY A 440 -0.44 18.78 -32.81
C GLY A 440 -0.44 20.31 -32.80
N ASP A 441 -0.12 20.93 -31.67
CA ASP A 441 0.01 22.39 -31.56
C ASP A 441 1.31 22.92 -32.19
N ALA A 442 2.40 22.14 -32.16
CA ALA A 442 3.68 22.50 -32.76
C ALA A 442 3.62 22.59 -34.30
N GLU A 443 2.84 21.72 -34.97
CA GLU A 443 2.60 21.81 -36.42
C GLU A 443 1.88 23.11 -36.81
N ALA A 444 1.05 23.68 -35.93
CA ALA A 444 0.37 24.95 -36.17
C ALA A 444 1.26 26.19 -35.96
N VAL A 445 2.34 26.10 -35.16
CA VAL A 445 3.23 27.23 -34.81
C VAL A 445 4.45 27.32 -35.74
N ALA A 446 4.72 26.32 -36.58
CA ALA A 446 5.84 26.28 -37.53
C ALA A 446 5.80 27.33 -38.67
N ALA A 447 4.88 28.30 -38.63
CA ALA A 447 4.67 29.29 -39.69
C ALA A 447 5.62 30.51 -39.65
N THR A 448 6.54 30.63 -38.68
CA THR A 448 7.52 31.72 -38.62
C THR A 448 8.91 31.22 -38.23
N SER A 449 9.71 30.79 -39.22
CA SER A 449 11.13 30.51 -39.02
C SER A 449 11.94 31.81 -39.04
N PRO A 450 12.90 32.02 -38.11
CA PRO A 450 13.82 33.16 -38.17
C PRO A 450 14.74 33.06 -39.40
N PRO A 451 15.31 34.18 -39.89
CA PRO A 451 16.25 34.18 -41.00
C PRO A 451 17.49 33.32 -40.68
N LEU A 452 17.94 32.54 -41.67
CA LEU A 452 19.17 31.74 -41.60
C LEU A 452 20.40 32.63 -41.32
N ASP A 453 21.36 32.10 -40.55
CA ASP A 453 22.62 32.75 -40.17
C ASP A 453 22.50 34.03 -39.31
N ALA A 454 21.31 34.35 -38.80
CA ALA A 454 21.11 35.43 -37.85
C ALA A 454 21.25 34.93 -36.40
N TRP A 455 22.03 35.66 -35.59
CA TRP A 455 22.11 35.43 -34.16
C TRP A 455 20.78 35.80 -33.50
N THR A 456 20.13 34.83 -32.87
CA THR A 456 18.92 35.02 -32.08
C THR A 456 19.26 34.89 -30.61
N TYR A 457 19.23 36.03 -29.90
CA TYR A 457 19.32 36.04 -28.44
C TYR A 457 17.95 35.71 -27.84
N THR A 458 17.93 34.67 -27.00
CA THR A 458 16.75 34.20 -26.28
C THR A 458 17.01 34.39 -24.79
N LEU A 459 16.34 35.36 -24.17
CA LEU A 459 16.48 35.65 -22.75
C LEU A 459 16.14 34.44 -21.87
N ALA A 460 15.09 33.69 -22.24
CA ALA A 460 14.73 32.43 -21.61
C ALA A 460 14.09 31.50 -22.65
N SER A 461 14.54 30.24 -22.71
CA SER A 461 13.91 29.23 -23.56
C SER A 461 12.49 28.89 -23.08
N ARG A 462 11.64 28.43 -23.99
CA ARG A 462 10.28 28.00 -23.66
C ARG A 462 10.31 26.60 -23.08
N VAL A 463 9.77 26.44 -21.87
CA VAL A 463 9.55 25.13 -21.24
C VAL A 463 8.26 24.51 -21.81
N PRO A 464 8.21 23.19 -22.08
CA PRO A 464 7.00 22.55 -22.59
C PRO A 464 5.79 22.69 -21.66
N ASP A 465 4.60 22.70 -22.26
CA ASP A 465 3.31 22.99 -21.63
C ASP A 465 2.90 22.09 -20.44
N GLY A 466 3.58 20.96 -20.22
CA GLY A 466 3.34 20.02 -19.12
C GLY A 466 4.22 20.21 -17.88
N TRP A 467 5.10 21.21 -17.88
CA TRP A 467 6.07 21.44 -16.82
C TRP A 467 5.65 22.61 -15.93
N LEU A 468 5.49 22.33 -14.64
CA LEU A 468 5.04 23.29 -13.65
C LEU A 468 6.16 23.50 -12.61
N PRO A 469 6.68 24.73 -12.45
CA PRO A 469 7.82 24.96 -11.57
C PRO A 469 7.40 24.96 -10.10
N TYR A 470 8.25 24.37 -9.27
CA TYR A 470 8.21 24.33 -7.82
C TYR A 470 9.49 24.98 -7.27
N VAL A 471 9.34 26.07 -6.53
CA VAL A 471 10.46 26.84 -5.96
C VAL A 471 10.52 26.66 -4.45
N PRO A 472 11.72 26.63 -3.85
CA PRO A 472 11.85 26.50 -2.41
C PRO A 472 11.33 27.74 -1.69
N VAL A 473 10.51 27.52 -0.66
CA VAL A 473 9.99 28.52 0.26
C VAL A 473 10.25 28.07 1.71
N GLN A 474 10.61 29.02 2.57
CA GLN A 474 10.77 28.74 3.99
C GLN A 474 9.41 28.67 4.66
N MET A 475 9.20 27.65 5.50
CA MET A 475 7.99 27.59 6.30
C MET A 475 7.91 28.76 7.29
N ALA A 476 6.69 29.22 7.55
CA ALA A 476 6.42 30.24 8.56
C ALA A 476 6.91 29.78 9.95
N ARG A 477 7.33 30.73 10.79
CA ARG A 477 7.78 30.42 12.15
C ARG A 477 6.63 29.81 12.96
N VAL A 478 6.89 28.68 13.60
CA VAL A 478 6.01 28.12 14.63
C VAL A 478 6.65 28.40 15.98
N ASN A 479 5.94 29.10 16.87
CA ASN A 479 6.41 29.46 18.22
C ASN A 479 7.78 30.18 18.27
N GLY A 480 8.08 31.04 17.28
CA GLY A 480 9.29 31.85 17.26
C GLY A 480 10.58 31.12 16.83
N VAL A 481 10.53 29.79 16.68
CA VAL A 481 11.64 28.98 16.15
C VAL A 481 11.52 28.94 14.63
N ARG A 482 12.65 29.12 13.92
CA ARG A 482 12.71 28.88 12.47
C ARG A 482 12.75 27.37 12.25
N PRO A 483 11.69 26.72 11.72
CA PRO A 483 11.85 25.35 11.27
C PRO A 483 12.93 25.31 10.19
N ARG A 484 13.88 24.38 10.27
CA ARG A 484 14.85 24.11 9.20
C ARG A 484 14.22 23.43 7.98
N ALA A 485 12.91 23.17 8.03
CA ALA A 485 12.18 22.51 6.96
C ALA A 485 11.80 23.52 5.87
N VAL A 486 12.14 23.14 4.64
CA VAL A 486 11.88 23.86 3.39
C VAL A 486 10.75 23.15 2.67
N GLN A 487 9.85 23.92 2.09
CA GLN A 487 8.81 23.39 1.21
C GLN A 487 9.04 23.89 -0.22
N LEU A 488 8.63 23.11 -1.18
CA LEU A 488 8.57 23.44 -2.58
C LEU A 488 7.17 23.97 -2.89
N GLN A 489 7.07 25.23 -3.30
CA GLN A 489 5.81 25.85 -3.70
C GLN A 489 5.69 25.92 -5.22
N ARG A 490 4.57 25.44 -5.76
CA ARG A 490 4.25 25.61 -7.17
C ARG A 490 4.00 27.08 -7.51
N VAL A 491 4.75 27.61 -8.48
CA VAL A 491 4.61 29.00 -8.95
C VAL A 491 4.25 28.98 -10.44
N SER A 492 3.00 28.70 -10.74
CA SER A 492 2.49 28.71 -12.10
C SER A 492 1.17 29.47 -12.19
N ALA A 493 1.03 30.31 -13.22
CA ALA A 493 -0.24 30.94 -13.57
C ALA A 493 -1.20 29.95 -14.26
N ARG A 494 -0.70 28.78 -14.69
CA ARG A 494 -1.48 27.74 -15.36
C ARG A 494 -2.11 26.80 -14.34
N THR A 495 -3.39 26.49 -14.55
CA THR A 495 -4.08 25.43 -13.80
C THR A 495 -3.59 24.05 -14.25
N PRO A 496 -3.15 23.17 -13.33
CA PRO A 496 -2.75 21.81 -13.67
C PRO A 496 -3.87 20.99 -14.31
N SER A 497 -3.48 20.05 -15.17
CA SER A 497 -4.42 19.21 -15.92
C SER A 497 -4.77 17.91 -15.17
N SER A 498 -3.91 17.43 -14.28
CA SER A 498 -4.15 16.27 -13.42
C SER A 498 -4.88 16.62 -12.12
N VAL A 499 -5.71 15.71 -11.63
CA VAL A 499 -6.28 15.75 -10.28
C VAL A 499 -5.18 15.68 -9.21
N LEU A 500 -4.12 14.90 -9.46
CA LEU A 500 -2.95 14.79 -8.57
C LEU A 500 -2.39 16.16 -8.17
N LEU A 501 -2.27 17.09 -9.14
CA LEU A 501 -1.75 18.44 -8.89
C LEU A 501 -2.82 19.50 -8.59
N ARG A 502 -4.10 19.22 -8.84
CA ARG A 502 -5.22 20.10 -8.45
C ARG A 502 -5.72 19.88 -7.03
N THR A 503 -5.35 18.76 -6.41
CA THR A 503 -5.76 18.44 -5.03
C THR A 503 -5.39 19.61 -4.09
N PRO A 504 -6.30 20.07 -3.20
CA PRO A 504 -5.99 21.13 -2.24
C PRO A 504 -4.71 20.82 -1.46
N GLY A 505 -3.78 21.79 -1.39
CA GLY A 505 -2.48 21.61 -0.73
C GLY A 505 -1.37 21.05 -1.62
N ALA A 506 -1.66 20.49 -2.80
CA ALA A 506 -0.64 19.96 -3.73
C ALA A 506 0.29 21.03 -4.31
N ASN A 507 -0.03 22.32 -4.12
CA ASN A 507 0.85 23.43 -4.42
C ASN A 507 2.04 23.55 -3.46
N LEU A 508 2.05 22.82 -2.35
CA LEU A 508 3.16 22.75 -1.39
C LEU A 508 3.56 21.29 -1.19
N VAL A 509 4.84 21.00 -1.40
CA VAL A 509 5.43 19.68 -1.19
C VAL A 509 6.65 19.85 -0.30
N ASN A 510 6.87 18.99 0.68
CA ASN A 510 8.08 19.04 1.48
C ASN A 510 9.32 18.74 0.63
N GLU A 511 10.40 19.51 0.80
CA GLU A 511 11.59 19.37 -0.03
C GLU A 511 12.21 17.97 0.06
N GLU A 512 12.23 17.38 1.26
CA GLU A 512 12.77 16.05 1.51
C GLU A 512 12.05 14.93 0.77
N GLU A 513 10.78 15.15 0.38
CA GLU A 513 10.00 14.15 -0.35
C GLU A 513 10.37 14.11 -1.84
N VAL A 514 11.14 15.08 -2.36
CA VAL A 514 11.64 15.08 -3.74
C VAL A 514 13.16 14.82 -3.74
N PRO A 515 13.58 13.54 -3.71
CA PRO A 515 15.00 13.18 -3.78
C PRO A 515 15.57 13.46 -5.18
N ARG A 516 16.90 13.36 -5.31
CA ARG A 516 17.60 13.54 -6.60
C ARG A 516 17.07 12.68 -7.74
N ARG A 517 16.64 11.45 -7.44
CA ARG A 517 16.07 10.52 -8.43
C ARG A 517 14.67 10.94 -8.90
N GLY A 518 14.08 11.96 -8.27
CA GLY A 518 12.70 12.37 -8.43
C GLY A 518 11.71 11.38 -7.82
N VAL A 519 10.44 11.75 -7.93
CA VAL A 519 9.29 10.94 -7.50
C VAL A 519 8.33 10.77 -8.66
N ARG A 520 7.71 9.60 -8.73
CA ARG A 520 6.62 9.30 -9.64
C ARG A 520 5.35 9.07 -8.84
N ILE A 521 4.33 9.86 -9.13
CA ILE A 521 3.01 9.78 -8.52
C ILE A 521 2.04 9.29 -9.60
N THR A 522 1.33 8.22 -9.33
CA THR A 522 0.33 7.65 -10.24
C THR A 522 -1.03 7.61 -9.59
N ARG A 523 -2.07 7.79 -10.41
CA ARG A 523 -3.46 7.56 -10.03
C ARG A 523 -4.04 6.45 -10.90
N SER A 524 -4.67 5.46 -10.28
CA SER A 524 -5.31 4.33 -10.96
C SER A 524 -6.55 3.87 -10.20
N TYR A 525 -7.40 3.09 -10.85
CA TYR A 525 -8.45 2.34 -10.15
C TYR A 525 -7.88 1.01 -9.67
N GLN A 526 -8.28 0.56 -8.49
CA GLN A 526 -7.94 -0.76 -7.96
C GLN A 526 -9.22 -1.51 -7.65
N LEU A 527 -9.21 -2.82 -7.90
CA LEU A 527 -10.31 -3.73 -7.60
C LEU A 527 -9.82 -4.85 -6.69
N ALA A 528 -10.55 -5.10 -5.61
CA ALA A 528 -10.31 -6.22 -4.72
C ALA A 528 -11.62 -6.91 -4.34
N ARG A 529 -11.57 -8.24 -4.21
CA ARG A 529 -12.64 -9.01 -3.57
C ARG A 529 -12.28 -9.22 -2.11
N TRP A 530 -13.16 -8.83 -1.20
CA TRP A 530 -12.90 -8.91 0.23
C TRP A 530 -13.35 -10.23 0.85
N ILE A 531 -13.02 -10.45 2.11
CA ILE A 531 -13.31 -11.69 2.85
C ILE A 531 -14.81 -11.93 3.06
N ASN A 532 -15.64 -10.88 3.03
CA ASN A 532 -17.10 -10.99 3.00
C ASN A 532 -17.66 -11.45 1.63
N GLY A 533 -16.80 -11.59 0.61
CA GLY A 533 -17.16 -11.99 -0.74
C GLY A 533 -17.60 -10.85 -1.66
N GLU A 534 -17.74 -9.62 -1.16
CA GLU A 534 -18.07 -8.42 -1.95
C GLU A 534 -16.86 -7.92 -2.75
N THR A 535 -17.13 -7.14 -3.79
CA THR A 535 -16.10 -6.53 -4.64
C THR A 535 -16.09 -5.03 -4.41
N TYR A 536 -14.91 -4.49 -4.13
CA TYR A 536 -14.68 -3.07 -3.94
C TYR A 536 -13.83 -2.54 -5.09
N VAL A 537 -14.19 -1.37 -5.60
CA VAL A 537 -13.43 -0.63 -6.60
C VAL A 537 -13.24 0.78 -6.08
N TRP A 538 -12.01 1.29 -6.06
CA TRP A 538 -11.71 2.65 -5.62
C TRP A 538 -10.62 3.28 -6.50
N SER A 539 -10.53 4.61 -6.47
CA SER A 539 -9.39 5.35 -7.03
C SER A 539 -8.30 5.44 -5.97
N THR A 540 -7.06 5.17 -6.33
CA THR A 540 -5.90 5.17 -5.45
C THR A 540 -4.75 5.97 -6.03
N ARG A 541 -3.87 6.47 -5.16
CA ARG A 541 -2.58 7.07 -5.51
C ARG A 541 -1.47 6.12 -5.09
N ALA A 542 -0.46 5.99 -5.92
CA ALA A 542 0.77 5.30 -5.57
C ALA A 542 1.97 6.20 -5.80
N VAL A 543 2.95 6.11 -4.90
CA VAL A 543 4.20 6.86 -4.98
C VAL A 543 5.37 5.91 -5.09
N ALA A 544 6.15 6.09 -6.16
CA ALA A 544 7.33 5.31 -6.44
C ALA A 544 8.54 6.23 -6.69
N ALA A 545 9.74 5.67 -6.56
CA ALA A 545 10.95 6.37 -6.97
C ALA A 545 10.88 6.74 -8.47
N GLY A 546 11.34 7.95 -8.80
CA GLY A 546 11.50 8.40 -10.17
C GLY A 546 12.66 7.68 -10.88
N ARG A 547 12.92 8.08 -12.13
CA ARG A 547 13.98 7.50 -12.97
C ARG A 547 15.27 8.34 -13.04
N GLY A 548 15.34 9.49 -12.35
CA GLY A 548 16.50 10.37 -12.37
C GLY A 548 16.15 11.84 -12.56
N GLU A 549 17.18 12.65 -12.79
CA GLU A 549 17.08 14.07 -13.15
C GLU A 549 16.46 14.21 -14.54
N SER A 550 15.66 15.26 -14.73
CA SER A 550 15.06 15.58 -16.02
C SER A 550 15.44 17.00 -16.41
N ALA A 551 15.89 17.19 -17.64
CA ALA A 551 16.22 18.50 -18.17
C ALA A 551 14.94 19.15 -18.72
N SER A 552 14.53 20.26 -18.12
CA SER A 552 13.39 21.08 -18.57
C SER A 552 13.63 21.76 -19.93
N GLY A 553 14.89 21.82 -20.36
CA GLY A 553 15.34 22.63 -21.49
C GLY A 553 15.34 24.13 -21.19
N LEU A 554 15.10 24.52 -19.93
CA LEU A 554 15.16 25.91 -19.48
C LEU A 554 16.61 26.39 -19.47
N HIS A 555 16.89 27.38 -20.31
CA HIS A 555 18.17 28.06 -20.40
C HIS A 555 17.89 29.56 -20.41
N PHE A 556 18.69 30.30 -19.64
CA PHE A 556 18.69 31.75 -19.65
C PHE A 556 19.86 32.24 -20.51
N ASP A 557 19.69 33.41 -21.13
CA ASP A 557 20.74 34.09 -21.89
C ASP A 557 21.34 33.21 -23.01
N ALA A 558 20.49 32.52 -23.76
CA ALA A 558 20.91 31.62 -24.83
C ALA A 558 21.09 32.39 -26.15
N LEU A 559 22.22 32.17 -26.81
CA LEU A 559 22.50 32.71 -28.13
C LEU A 559 22.49 31.54 -29.14
N SER A 560 21.58 31.60 -30.12
CA SER A 560 21.43 30.54 -31.14
C SER A 560 21.59 31.10 -32.54
N VAL A 561 22.07 30.27 -33.47
CA VAL A 561 22.17 30.60 -34.90
C VAL A 561 21.38 29.53 -35.66
N ALA A 562 20.42 29.94 -36.47
CA ALA A 562 19.70 29.03 -37.35
C ALA A 562 20.62 28.58 -38.48
N THR A 563 21.20 27.38 -38.36
CA THR A 563 22.04 26.77 -39.40
C THR A 563 21.19 25.91 -40.33
N ARG A 564 21.56 25.88 -41.62
CA ARG A 564 20.91 25.05 -42.63
C ARG A 564 21.13 23.59 -42.28
N THR A 565 20.07 22.87 -41.91
CA THR A 565 20.16 21.42 -41.65
C THR A 565 20.30 20.70 -42.99
N GLU A 566 21.50 20.25 -43.35
CA GLU A 566 21.68 19.30 -44.44
C GLU A 566 21.07 17.97 -44.02
N SER A 567 20.02 17.55 -44.73
CA SER A 567 19.42 16.23 -44.58
C SER A 567 20.43 15.20 -45.07
N ALA A 568 21.08 14.48 -44.16
CA ALA A 568 21.83 13.28 -44.50
C ALA A 568 20.83 12.20 -44.96
N LYS A 569 21.04 11.70 -46.19
CA LYS A 569 20.31 10.58 -46.80
C LYS A 569 20.47 9.29 -46.03
#